data_AF-A0A7G2RWT8-F1
#
_entry.id   AF-A0A7G2RWT8-F1
#
_cell.length_a   1.000
_cell.length_b   1.000
_cell.length_c   1.000
_cell.angle_alpha   90.00
_cell.angle_beta   90.00
_cell.angle_gamma   90.00
#
_symmetry.space_group_name_H-M   'P 1'
#
loop_
_entity.id
_entity.type
_entity.pdbx_description
1 polymer ?
#
loop_
_entity_poly.entity_id
_entity_poly.type
_entity_poly.pdbx_seq_one_letter_code
_entity_poly.pdbx_strand_id
1 'polypeptide(L)'
;MKVLIGCEQSGVVRRAFAALGHDVWSVDFLPAEDRSNRHIIGDIRDYLTAEWDLLAVFHPPCTRLCNSGVRWLHEPPGRLTANHYGRDVIDAYARMDREQRLAFMWDELEKGAALFSDCWNAPIPRVAVENPVMHRHAKALIVNYEKPAQTVQPWWFGEPYFKATSFYLRGLEPLVKTNRLTPPKKGSDEHKRWSAVHRASHGPDRWKTRSRTFDGIAKALAAQWGGQALECENSAGGYSL
;
A
#
# COMPACT_ATOMS: atom_id res chain seq x y z
N MET A 1 -13.91 -14.50 -8.49
CA MET A 1 -12.51 -14.19 -8.15
C MET A 1 -12.18 -14.42 -6.70
N LYS A 2 -11.00 -14.99 -6.48
CA LYS A 2 -10.24 -15.02 -5.24
C LYS A 2 -9.29 -13.82 -5.19
N VAL A 3 -9.40 -13.01 -4.14
CA VAL A 3 -8.65 -11.74 -4.00
C VAL A 3 -7.87 -11.71 -2.68
N LEU A 4 -6.57 -11.43 -2.75
CA LEU A 4 -5.72 -11.23 -1.60
C LEU A 4 -5.40 -9.74 -1.41
N ILE A 5 -5.79 -9.19 -0.25
CA ILE A 5 -5.48 -7.81 0.12
C ILE A 5 -4.34 -7.77 1.15
N GLY A 6 -3.19 -7.25 0.75
CA GLY A 6 -1.99 -7.20 1.55
C GLY A 6 -1.80 -5.92 2.35
N CYS A 7 -1.23 -6.05 3.56
CA CYS A 7 -0.87 -4.93 4.45
C CYS A 7 -2.08 -4.03 4.81
N GLU A 8 -3.29 -4.63 4.84
CA GLU A 8 -4.51 -3.92 5.18
C GLU A 8 -5.15 -4.41 6.48
N GLN A 9 -4.96 -3.63 7.54
CA GLN A 9 -5.69 -3.81 8.80
C GLN A 9 -7.12 -3.22 8.78
N SER A 10 -7.39 -2.17 8.00
CA SER A 10 -8.66 -1.41 8.07
C SER A 10 -9.87 -2.14 7.47
N GLY A 11 -9.61 -3.12 6.60
CA GLY A 11 -10.62 -3.87 5.85
C GLY A 11 -11.43 -3.05 4.85
N VAL A 12 -11.08 -1.79 4.56
CA VAL A 12 -11.85 -0.91 3.68
C VAL A 12 -11.91 -1.47 2.25
N VAL A 13 -10.76 -1.84 1.69
CA VAL A 13 -10.68 -2.45 0.35
C VAL A 13 -11.26 -3.85 0.38
N ARG A 14 -10.94 -4.68 1.38
CA ARG A 14 -11.55 -6.01 1.52
C ARG A 14 -13.08 -5.93 1.50
N ARG A 15 -13.69 -5.05 2.30
CA ARG A 15 -15.16 -4.89 2.33
C ARG A 15 -15.71 -4.40 1.00
N ALA A 16 -14.99 -3.54 0.27
CA ALA A 16 -15.41 -3.11 -1.06
C ALA A 16 -15.47 -4.27 -2.06
N PHE A 17 -14.46 -5.14 -2.09
CA PHE A 17 -14.49 -6.36 -2.92
C PHE A 17 -15.56 -7.36 -2.46
N ALA A 18 -15.69 -7.57 -1.14
CA ALA A 18 -16.69 -8.47 -0.58
C ALA A 18 -18.13 -8.04 -0.92
N ALA A 19 -18.39 -6.73 -0.94
CA ALA A 19 -19.69 -6.17 -1.32
C ALA A 19 -20.07 -6.45 -2.78
N LEU A 20 -19.11 -6.79 -3.64
CA LEU A 20 -19.32 -7.20 -5.03
C LEU A 20 -19.32 -8.74 -5.20
N GLY A 21 -19.32 -9.51 -4.11
CA GLY A 21 -19.41 -10.97 -4.13
C GLY A 21 -18.10 -11.70 -4.38
N HIS A 22 -16.95 -11.02 -4.33
CA HIS A 22 -15.65 -11.67 -4.48
C HIS A 22 -15.26 -12.49 -3.23
N ASP A 23 -14.54 -13.60 -3.44
CA ASP A 23 -13.92 -14.34 -2.35
C ASP A 23 -12.62 -13.64 -1.93
N VAL A 24 -12.73 -12.75 -0.96
CA VAL A 24 -11.63 -11.85 -0.58
C VAL A 24 -11.15 -12.10 0.84
N TRP A 25 -9.83 -12.10 1.01
CA TRP A 25 -9.12 -12.19 2.28
C TRP A 25 -8.14 -11.02 2.41
N SER A 26 -7.88 -10.58 3.64
CA SER A 26 -6.77 -9.66 3.92
C SER A 26 -5.72 -10.27 4.84
N VAL A 27 -4.47 -9.84 4.69
CA VAL A 27 -3.32 -10.26 5.51
C VAL A 27 -2.61 -9.02 6.06
N ASP A 28 -2.38 -8.98 7.37
CA ASP A 28 -1.59 -7.94 8.04
C ASP A 28 -0.95 -8.53 9.32
N PHE A 29 0.08 -7.90 9.87
CA PHE A 29 0.61 -8.29 11.18
C PHE A 29 -0.31 -7.88 12.33
N LEU A 30 -1.17 -6.89 12.10
CA LEU A 30 -2.10 -6.37 13.10
C LEU A 30 -3.52 -6.93 12.89
N PRO A 31 -4.27 -7.20 13.97
CA PRO A 31 -5.65 -7.69 13.85
C PRO A 31 -6.55 -6.72 13.08
N ALA A 32 -7.42 -7.25 12.20
CA ALA A 32 -8.42 -6.46 11.49
C ALA A 32 -9.25 -5.58 12.43
N GLU A 33 -9.40 -4.30 12.09
CA GLU A 33 -10.15 -3.33 12.88
C GLU A 33 -11.62 -3.71 13.05
N ASP A 34 -12.19 -4.38 12.05
CA ASP A 34 -13.58 -4.83 12.03
C ASP A 34 -13.77 -6.28 12.54
N ARG A 35 -12.70 -6.91 13.07
CA ARG A 35 -12.70 -8.27 13.62
C ARG A 35 -13.24 -9.35 12.67
N SER A 36 -13.13 -9.12 11.36
CA SER A 36 -13.58 -10.09 10.37
C SER A 36 -12.82 -11.41 10.48
N ASN A 37 -13.54 -12.52 10.25
CA ASN A 37 -12.96 -13.86 10.08
C ASN A 37 -12.32 -14.09 8.69
N ARG A 38 -12.41 -13.10 7.78
CA ARG A 38 -11.72 -13.08 6.48
C ARG A 38 -10.43 -12.24 6.57
N HIS A 39 -9.68 -12.47 7.63
CA HIS A 39 -8.43 -11.78 7.93
C HIS A 39 -7.42 -12.76 8.51
N ILE A 40 -6.21 -12.72 7.99
CA ILE A 40 -5.08 -13.51 8.44
C ILE A 40 -4.12 -12.57 9.16
N ILE A 41 -3.69 -12.97 10.36
CA ILE A 41 -2.63 -12.29 11.10
C ILE A 41 -1.32 -13.01 10.78
N GLY A 42 -0.45 -12.38 9.99
CA GLY A 42 0.79 -13.01 9.54
C GLY A 42 1.54 -12.22 8.48
N ASP A 43 2.61 -12.82 7.97
CA ASP A 43 3.38 -12.29 6.85
C ASP A 43 2.68 -12.63 5.53
N ILE A 44 2.43 -11.63 4.69
CA ILE A 44 1.78 -11.84 3.39
C ILE A 44 2.57 -12.79 2.49
N ARG A 45 3.90 -12.84 2.64
CA ARG A 45 4.78 -13.66 1.79
C ARG A 45 4.48 -15.15 1.90
N ASP A 46 3.91 -15.60 3.02
CA ASP A 46 3.47 -16.98 3.23
C ASP A 46 2.22 -17.34 2.40
N TYR A 47 1.57 -16.36 1.77
CA TYR A 47 0.29 -16.51 1.06
C TYR A 47 0.35 -16.10 -0.42
N LEU A 48 1.54 -15.83 -0.97
CA LEU A 48 1.74 -15.42 -2.37
C LEU A 48 1.73 -16.62 -3.34
N THR A 49 0.65 -17.39 -3.35
CA THR A 49 0.47 -18.57 -4.20
C THR A 49 -0.27 -18.22 -5.50
N ALA A 50 -0.21 -19.10 -6.52
CA ALA A 50 -0.87 -18.90 -7.81
C ALA A 50 -2.40 -19.11 -7.79
N GLU A 51 -3.01 -19.40 -6.63
CA GLU A 51 -4.45 -19.63 -6.53
C GLU A 51 -5.29 -18.35 -6.48
N TRP A 52 -4.64 -17.20 -6.30
CA TRP A 52 -5.28 -15.90 -6.27
C TRP A 52 -5.45 -15.35 -7.69
N ASP A 53 -6.59 -14.73 -7.96
CA ASP A 53 -6.84 -14.05 -9.24
C ASP A 53 -6.31 -12.60 -9.24
N LEU A 54 -6.18 -12.02 -8.04
CA LEU A 54 -5.73 -10.65 -7.80
C LEU A 54 -5.02 -10.53 -6.45
N LEU A 55 -3.82 -9.95 -6.46
CA LEU A 55 -3.12 -9.41 -5.31
C LEU A 55 -3.19 -7.89 -5.32
N ALA A 56 -3.65 -7.29 -4.22
CA ALA A 56 -3.60 -5.84 -4.04
C ALA A 56 -2.99 -5.48 -2.68
N VAL A 57 -1.82 -4.85 -2.68
CA VAL A 57 -1.07 -4.49 -1.47
C VAL A 57 -1.20 -2.99 -1.22
N PHE A 58 -1.64 -2.62 -0.01
CA PHE A 58 -1.85 -1.22 0.37
C PHE A 58 -1.07 -0.89 1.63
N HIS A 59 -0.40 0.25 1.65
CA HIS A 59 0.39 0.70 2.81
C HIS A 59 1.46 -0.30 3.28
N PRO A 60 2.21 -0.96 2.37
CA PRO A 60 3.33 -1.79 2.82
C PRO A 60 4.35 -0.93 3.57
N PRO A 61 5.16 -1.52 4.47
CA PRO A 61 6.33 -0.87 5.06
C PRO A 61 7.23 -0.18 4.01
N CYS A 62 6.99 1.11 3.76
CA CYS A 62 7.57 1.84 2.63
C CYS A 62 8.41 3.05 3.04
N THR A 63 8.50 3.33 4.34
CA THR A 63 9.16 4.52 4.88
C THR A 63 10.61 4.66 4.40
N ARG A 64 11.33 3.55 4.27
CA ARG A 64 12.72 3.54 3.76
C ARG A 64 12.82 3.53 2.24
N LEU A 65 11.75 3.23 1.51
CA LEU A 65 11.75 3.19 0.05
C LEU A 65 11.48 4.58 -0.54
N CYS A 66 10.71 5.39 0.18
CA CYS A 66 10.21 6.68 -0.30
C CYS A 66 11.32 7.73 -0.46
N ASN A 67 11.20 8.61 -1.47
CA ASN A 67 12.14 9.72 -1.69
C ASN A 67 12.36 10.59 -0.44
N SER A 68 11.33 10.85 0.36
CA SER A 68 11.47 11.62 1.61
C SER A 68 12.28 10.89 2.69
N GLY A 69 12.47 9.57 2.55
CA GLY A 69 13.25 8.74 3.45
C GLY A 69 14.74 8.67 3.12
N VAL A 70 15.17 9.05 1.90
CA VAL A 70 16.53 8.82 1.40
C VAL A 70 17.62 9.46 2.28
N ARG A 71 17.32 10.61 2.90
CA ARG A 71 18.26 11.31 3.80
C ARG A 71 18.75 10.43 4.95
N TRP A 72 17.94 9.49 5.40
CA TRP A 72 18.25 8.63 6.54
C TRP A 72 19.24 7.50 6.19
N LEU A 73 19.49 7.26 4.89
CA LEU A 73 20.54 6.35 4.40
C LEU A 73 21.92 7.03 4.33
N HIS A 74 21.99 8.32 4.67
CA HIS A 74 23.23 9.09 4.76
C HIS A 74 23.49 9.52 6.20
N GLU A 75 22.46 10.04 6.88
CA GLU A 75 22.53 10.39 8.28
C GLU A 75 21.38 9.73 9.04
N PRO A 76 21.65 8.67 9.83
CA PRO A 76 20.61 7.93 10.50
C PRO A 76 19.96 8.78 11.61
N PRO A 77 18.66 8.57 11.93
CA PRO A 77 18.01 9.36 12.96
C PRO A 77 18.62 9.07 14.34
N GLY A 78 18.69 10.08 15.20
CA GLY A 78 19.18 9.89 16.58
C GLY A 78 18.28 9.03 17.46
N ARG A 79 17.02 8.82 17.06
CA ARG A 79 16.04 7.96 17.75
C ARG A 79 15.04 7.37 16.77
N LEU A 80 14.56 6.17 17.09
CA LEU A 80 13.42 5.55 16.43
C LEU A 80 12.11 5.97 17.11
N THR A 81 10.98 5.70 16.45
CA THR A 81 9.63 6.02 16.95
C THR A 81 8.81 4.75 17.09
N ALA A 82 7.98 4.67 18.14
CA ALA A 82 7.06 3.56 18.38
C ALA A 82 6.05 3.32 17.25
N ASN A 83 5.85 4.30 16.35
CA ASN A 83 4.98 4.17 15.17
C ASN A 83 5.49 3.14 14.15
N HIS A 84 6.76 2.77 14.18
CA HIS A 84 7.37 1.89 13.18
C HIS A 84 8.12 0.70 13.81
N TYR A 85 8.47 0.78 15.09
CA TYR A 85 9.36 -0.18 15.71
C TYR A 85 8.87 -0.55 17.11
N GLY A 86 9.05 -1.83 17.45
CA GLY A 86 8.83 -2.36 18.79
C GLY A 86 9.77 -1.74 19.82
N ARG A 87 9.39 -1.88 21.09
CA ARG A 87 10.14 -1.30 22.23
C ARG A 87 11.57 -1.86 22.30
N ASP A 88 11.70 -3.14 22.08
CA ASP A 88 12.95 -3.89 21.99
C ASP A 88 13.89 -3.32 20.92
N VAL A 89 13.38 -3.09 19.70
CA VAL A 89 14.15 -2.51 18.59
C VAL A 89 14.58 -1.08 18.92
N ILE A 90 13.69 -0.29 19.53
CA ILE A 90 14.00 1.08 19.96
C ILE A 90 15.11 1.10 21.02
N ASP A 91 15.02 0.24 22.03
CA ASP A 91 15.99 0.16 23.12
C ASP A 91 17.35 -0.35 22.62
N ALA A 92 17.37 -1.29 21.67
CA ALA A 92 18.58 -1.75 21.01
C ALA A 92 19.23 -0.64 20.16
N TYR A 93 18.44 0.06 19.33
CA TYR A 93 18.93 1.16 18.48
C TYR A 93 19.52 2.33 19.29
N ALA A 94 18.97 2.60 20.47
CA ALA A 94 19.48 3.65 21.36
C ALA A 94 20.93 3.41 21.79
N ARG A 95 21.37 2.15 21.86
CA ARG A 95 22.73 1.73 22.25
C ARG A 95 23.71 1.68 21.07
N MET A 96 23.22 1.78 19.84
CA MET A 96 24.04 1.75 18.64
C MET A 96 24.83 3.04 18.45
N ASP A 97 26.07 2.93 17.98
CA ASP A 97 26.84 4.07 17.46
C ASP A 97 26.32 4.52 16.08
N ARG A 98 26.96 5.53 15.49
CA ARG A 98 26.53 6.07 14.19
C ARG A 98 26.63 5.04 13.06
N GLU A 99 27.68 4.24 13.04
CA GLU A 99 27.92 3.25 11.97
C GLU A 99 26.87 2.13 12.03
N GLN A 100 26.63 1.62 13.23
CA GLN A 100 25.60 0.60 13.49
C GLN A 100 24.19 1.11 13.15
N ARG A 101 23.87 2.36 13.48
CA ARG A 101 22.59 2.99 13.11
C ARG A 101 22.43 3.15 11.60
N LEU A 102 23.52 3.49 10.91
CA LEU A 102 23.51 3.61 9.46
C LEU A 102 23.28 2.24 8.82
N ALA A 103 24.00 1.20 9.28
CA ALA A 103 23.79 -0.17 8.84
C ALA A 103 22.34 -0.62 9.07
N PHE A 104 21.76 -0.32 10.24
CA PHE A 104 20.35 -0.59 10.53
C PHE A 104 19.40 0.10 9.54
N MET A 105 19.65 1.36 9.14
CA MET A 105 18.82 2.04 8.14
C MET A 105 18.90 1.40 6.75
N TRP A 106 20.05 0.85 6.37
CA TRP A 106 20.23 0.11 5.12
C TRP A 106 19.57 -1.26 5.15
N ASP A 107 19.67 -1.99 6.27
CA ASP A 107 18.95 -3.25 6.49
C ASP A 107 17.41 -3.04 6.42
N GLU A 108 16.89 -1.95 7.00
CA GLU A 108 15.47 -1.61 6.89
C GLU A 108 15.04 -1.22 5.46
N LEU A 109 15.95 -0.67 4.65
CA LEU A 109 15.71 -0.48 3.22
C LEU A 109 15.63 -1.84 2.51
N GLU A 110 16.57 -2.74 2.76
CA GLU A 110 16.62 -4.07 2.14
C GLU A 110 15.37 -4.88 2.46
N LYS A 111 14.93 -4.91 3.72
CA LYS A 111 13.69 -5.59 4.13
C LYS A 111 12.45 -5.04 3.42
N GLY A 112 12.32 -3.72 3.37
CA GLY A 112 11.17 -3.11 2.68
C GLY A 112 11.20 -3.34 1.17
N ALA A 113 12.39 -3.31 0.55
CA ALA A 113 12.57 -3.59 -0.86
C ALA A 113 12.28 -5.06 -1.18
N ALA A 114 12.71 -5.99 -0.31
CA ALA A 114 12.41 -7.42 -0.42
C ALA A 114 10.90 -7.66 -0.35
N LEU A 115 10.19 -7.11 0.63
CA LEU A 115 8.73 -7.24 0.73
C LEU A 115 8.02 -6.70 -0.52
N PHE A 116 8.41 -5.52 -1.01
CA PHE A 116 7.85 -4.98 -2.25
C PHE A 116 8.14 -5.90 -3.42
N SER A 117 9.38 -6.39 -3.54
CA SER A 117 9.83 -7.27 -4.61
C SER A 117 9.07 -8.59 -4.61
N ASP A 118 8.88 -9.22 -3.45
CA ASP A 118 8.13 -10.47 -3.30
C ASP A 118 6.67 -10.28 -3.75
N CYS A 119 6.02 -9.20 -3.31
CA CYS A 119 4.65 -8.87 -3.73
C CYS A 119 4.57 -8.57 -5.23
N TRP A 120 5.50 -7.77 -5.76
CA TRP A 120 5.51 -7.37 -7.17
C TRP A 120 5.70 -8.56 -8.11
N ASN A 121 6.58 -9.49 -7.72
CA ASN A 121 6.93 -10.69 -8.49
C ASN A 121 6.10 -11.92 -8.15
N ALA A 122 5.09 -11.80 -7.28
CA ALA A 122 4.22 -12.92 -6.91
C ALA A 122 3.68 -13.65 -8.16
N PRO A 123 3.54 -14.98 -8.15
CA PRO A 123 3.04 -15.75 -9.29
C PRO A 123 1.51 -15.63 -9.45
N ILE A 124 1.00 -14.41 -9.36
CA ILE A 124 -0.43 -14.05 -9.39
C ILE A 124 -0.67 -13.26 -10.68
N PRO A 125 -1.71 -13.59 -11.48
CA PRO A 125 -1.91 -12.98 -12.80
C PRO A 125 -2.10 -11.46 -12.77
N ARG A 126 -2.72 -10.95 -11.71
CA ARG A 126 -3.04 -9.53 -11.53
C ARG A 126 -2.46 -9.03 -10.22
N VAL A 127 -1.63 -8.01 -10.30
CA VAL A 127 -0.93 -7.45 -9.14
C VAL A 127 -1.06 -5.93 -9.14
N ALA A 128 -1.52 -5.40 -8.01
CA ALA A 128 -1.43 -3.99 -7.68
C ALA A 128 -0.60 -3.83 -6.39
N VAL A 129 0.51 -3.09 -6.45
CA VAL A 129 1.27 -2.71 -5.25
C VAL A 129 1.24 -1.20 -5.13
N GLU A 130 0.82 -0.70 -3.97
CA GLU A 130 0.88 0.70 -3.63
C GLU A 130 2.24 1.06 -3.04
N ASN A 131 2.84 2.15 -3.51
CA ASN A 131 3.98 2.74 -2.82
C ASN A 131 4.14 4.23 -3.16
N PRO A 132 4.69 5.06 -2.25
CA PRO A 132 5.17 6.39 -2.60
C PRO A 132 6.24 6.37 -3.71
N VAL A 133 6.55 7.55 -4.26
CA VAL A 133 7.66 7.68 -5.21
C VAL A 133 8.97 7.22 -4.55
N MET A 134 9.58 6.19 -5.12
CA MET A 134 10.81 5.59 -4.59
C MET A 134 12.07 6.33 -5.01
N HIS A 135 13.10 6.29 -4.16
CA HIS A 135 14.46 6.74 -4.52
C HIS A 135 15.27 5.66 -5.22
N ARG A 136 16.40 6.05 -5.83
CA ARG A 136 17.26 5.15 -6.62
C ARG A 136 17.70 3.87 -5.92
N HIS A 137 18.02 3.93 -4.62
CA HIS A 137 18.50 2.74 -3.88
C HIS A 137 17.43 1.65 -3.75
N ALA A 138 16.18 2.02 -3.44
CA ALA A 138 15.06 1.08 -3.43
C ALA A 138 14.84 0.44 -4.80
N LYS A 139 14.83 1.26 -5.86
CA LYS A 139 14.64 0.76 -7.24
C LYS A 139 15.69 -0.26 -7.66
N ALA A 140 16.93 -0.06 -7.22
CA ALA A 140 18.04 -0.96 -7.55
C ALA A 140 17.97 -2.32 -6.84
N LEU A 141 17.24 -2.42 -5.73
CA LEU A 141 17.07 -3.65 -4.95
C LEU A 141 15.86 -4.49 -5.38
N ILE A 142 14.89 -3.88 -6.07
CA ILE A 142 13.65 -4.54 -6.47
C ILE A 142 13.87 -5.33 -7.76
N VAL A 143 13.61 -6.64 -7.72
CA VAL A 143 13.68 -7.52 -8.89
C VAL A 143 12.56 -7.15 -9.86
N ASN A 144 12.87 -7.10 -11.16
CA ASN A 144 11.95 -6.70 -12.23
C ASN A 144 11.25 -5.35 -11.97
N TYR A 145 11.98 -4.39 -11.38
CA TYR A 145 11.43 -3.07 -11.10
C TYR A 145 10.85 -2.39 -12.35
N GLU A 146 9.63 -1.89 -12.21
CA GLU A 146 9.00 -0.99 -13.18
C GLU A 146 8.63 0.34 -12.54
N LYS A 147 8.41 1.37 -13.35
CA LYS A 147 7.85 2.64 -12.87
C LYS A 147 6.37 2.45 -12.50
N PRO A 148 5.82 3.22 -11.54
CA PRO A 148 4.39 3.14 -11.25
C PRO A 148 3.59 3.45 -12.52
N ALA A 149 2.58 2.62 -12.80
CA ALA A 149 1.69 2.80 -13.95
C ALA A 149 0.84 4.07 -13.82
N GLN A 150 0.54 4.48 -12.58
CA GLN A 150 -0.22 5.70 -12.31
C GLN A 150 0.01 6.24 -10.89
N THR A 151 -0.33 7.51 -10.71
CA THR A 151 -0.51 8.13 -9.39
C THR A 151 -1.88 8.78 -9.34
N VAL A 152 -2.67 8.41 -8.33
CA VAL A 152 -4.05 8.88 -8.14
C VAL A 152 -4.18 9.74 -6.89
N GLN A 153 -5.34 10.38 -6.74
CA GLN A 153 -5.69 11.16 -5.56
C GLN A 153 -7.10 10.77 -5.07
N PRO A 154 -7.38 10.82 -3.75
CA PRO A 154 -8.72 10.55 -3.22
C PRO A 154 -9.79 11.43 -3.85
N TRP A 155 -9.49 12.71 -4.11
CA TRP A 155 -10.47 13.61 -4.74
C TRP A 155 -10.85 13.23 -6.17
N TRP A 156 -10.22 12.23 -6.79
CA TRP A 156 -10.67 11.62 -8.05
C TRP A 156 -11.87 10.69 -7.87
N PHE A 157 -12.13 10.25 -6.64
CA PHE A 157 -13.11 9.22 -6.27
C PHE A 157 -14.13 9.68 -5.22
N GLY A 158 -14.20 11.00 -4.98
CA GLY A 158 -15.24 11.64 -4.18
C GLY A 158 -14.79 12.11 -2.81
N GLU A 159 -13.52 11.92 -2.44
CA GLU A 159 -13.05 12.30 -1.10
C GLU A 159 -12.19 13.58 -1.12
N PRO A 160 -12.51 14.59 -0.30
CA PRO A 160 -11.85 15.89 -0.30
C PRO A 160 -10.48 15.85 0.41
N TYR A 161 -9.57 15.01 -0.06
CA TYR A 161 -8.24 14.82 0.51
C TYR A 161 -7.14 14.83 -0.54
N PHE A 162 -6.02 15.44 -0.19
CA PHE A 162 -4.74 15.26 -0.88
C PHE A 162 -3.98 14.12 -0.19
N LYS A 163 -3.76 13.04 -0.94
CA LYS A 163 -2.95 11.89 -0.57
C LYS A 163 -2.56 11.17 -1.86
N ALA A 164 -1.47 11.59 -2.47
CA ALA A 164 -1.00 10.96 -3.69
C ALA A 164 -0.66 9.48 -3.42
N THR A 165 -1.22 8.59 -4.23
CA THR A 165 -1.04 7.14 -4.11
C THR A 165 -0.56 6.62 -5.46
N SER A 166 0.65 6.04 -5.51
CA SER A 166 1.15 5.46 -6.77
C SER A 166 0.89 3.97 -6.79
N PHE A 167 0.39 3.49 -7.92
CA PHE A 167 0.14 2.08 -8.16
C PHE A 167 1.10 1.52 -9.19
N TYR A 168 1.74 0.42 -8.83
CA TYR A 168 2.48 -0.46 -9.71
C TYR A 168 1.52 -1.57 -10.10
N LEU A 169 1.28 -1.74 -11.41
CA LEU A 169 0.21 -2.58 -11.93
C LEU A 169 0.78 -3.59 -12.90
N ARG A 170 0.42 -4.86 -12.73
CA ARG A 170 0.69 -5.95 -13.67
C ARG A 170 -0.62 -6.70 -13.91
N GLY A 171 -0.99 -6.89 -15.18
CA GLY A 171 -2.26 -7.53 -15.55
C GLY A 171 -3.51 -6.74 -15.15
N LEU A 172 -3.38 -5.43 -14.92
CA LEU A 172 -4.47 -4.52 -14.51
C LEU A 172 -4.36 -3.20 -15.27
N GLU A 173 -5.51 -2.65 -15.66
CA GLU A 173 -5.51 -1.30 -16.24
C GLU A 173 -5.41 -0.20 -15.18
N PRO A 174 -4.85 0.97 -15.54
CA PRO A 174 -4.93 2.17 -14.73
C PRO A 174 -6.36 2.49 -14.28
N LEU A 175 -6.49 2.88 -13.01
CA LEU A 175 -7.76 3.16 -12.35
C LEU A 175 -8.40 4.43 -12.94
N VAL A 176 -9.64 4.29 -13.38
CA VAL A 176 -10.44 5.37 -13.95
C VAL A 176 -11.14 6.14 -12.83
N LYS A 177 -11.13 7.47 -12.93
CA LYS A 177 -11.75 8.38 -11.97
C LYS A 177 -13.26 8.22 -12.00
N THR A 178 -13.90 8.04 -10.84
CA THR A 178 -15.35 7.75 -10.77
C THR A 178 -16.19 8.92 -10.25
N ASN A 179 -15.61 9.78 -9.39
CA ASN A 179 -16.32 10.91 -8.79
C ASN A 179 -15.34 12.06 -8.51
N ARG A 180 -14.89 12.72 -9.58
CA ARG A 180 -13.83 13.72 -9.49
C ARG A 180 -14.35 15.04 -8.91
N LEU A 181 -13.82 15.43 -7.76
CA LEU A 181 -14.02 16.75 -7.17
C LEU A 181 -13.09 17.81 -7.80
N THR A 182 -13.43 19.08 -7.65
CA THR A 182 -12.54 20.19 -8.00
C THR A 182 -11.70 20.59 -6.78
N PRO A 183 -10.36 20.53 -6.84
CA PRO A 183 -9.53 20.89 -5.70
C PRO A 183 -9.64 22.39 -5.38
N PRO A 184 -9.66 22.77 -4.08
CA PRO A 184 -9.75 24.16 -3.67
C PRO A 184 -8.47 24.94 -4.00
N LYS A 185 -8.59 26.26 -4.10
CA LYS A 185 -7.45 27.17 -4.33
C LYS A 185 -6.36 26.97 -3.27
N LYS A 186 -5.11 26.80 -3.72
CA LYS A 186 -3.94 26.67 -2.84
C LYS A 186 -3.88 27.81 -1.81
N GLY A 187 -3.69 27.45 -0.54
CA GLY A 187 -3.60 28.40 0.57
C GLY A 187 -4.93 28.75 1.25
N SER A 188 -6.08 28.42 0.65
CA SER A 188 -7.38 28.59 1.32
C SER A 188 -7.53 27.69 2.53
N ASP A 189 -8.48 28.02 3.42
CA ASP A 189 -8.77 27.15 4.57
C ASP A 189 -9.31 25.79 4.14
N GLU A 190 -10.04 25.74 3.03
CA GLU A 190 -10.47 24.48 2.45
C GLU A 190 -9.28 23.64 1.95
N HIS A 191 -8.30 24.25 1.29
CA HIS A 191 -7.07 23.56 0.90
C HIS A 191 -6.32 23.02 2.13
N LYS A 192 -6.27 23.76 3.24
CA LYS A 192 -5.68 23.28 4.50
C LYS A 192 -6.46 22.08 5.05
N ARG A 193 -7.79 22.10 4.99
CA ARG A 193 -8.66 20.97 5.38
C ARG A 193 -8.40 19.74 4.51
N TRP A 194 -8.33 19.88 3.19
CA TRP A 194 -8.01 18.78 2.27
C TRP A 194 -6.60 18.21 2.49
N SER A 195 -5.69 19.01 3.06
CA SER A 195 -4.33 18.60 3.41
C SER A 195 -4.23 17.89 4.77
N ALA A 196 -5.35 17.55 5.42
CA ALA A 196 -5.37 16.99 6.79
C ALA A 196 -4.47 15.76 6.96
N VAL A 197 -4.40 14.85 5.97
CA VAL A 197 -3.52 13.67 6.01
C VAL A 197 -2.05 14.05 6.15
N HIS A 198 -1.60 15.07 5.43
CA HIS A 198 -0.22 15.56 5.52
C HIS A 198 0.03 16.36 6.80
N ARG A 199 -1.02 17.00 7.35
CA ARG A 199 -0.99 17.84 8.54
C ARG A 199 -1.34 17.10 9.84
N ALA A 200 -1.56 15.78 9.77
CA ALA A 200 -1.93 14.98 10.93
C ALA A 200 -0.92 15.15 12.07
N SER A 201 -1.43 15.42 13.27
CA SER A 201 -0.66 15.69 14.47
C SER A 201 0.29 14.53 14.79
N HIS A 202 1.42 14.87 15.42
CA HIS A 202 2.35 13.85 15.92
C HIS A 202 1.67 13.05 17.03
N GLY A 203 1.77 11.72 16.95
CA GLY A 203 1.14 10.81 17.89
C GLY A 203 1.32 9.35 17.48
N PRO A 204 1.05 8.41 18.41
CA PRO A 204 1.22 6.98 18.18
C PRO A 204 0.35 6.46 17.04
N ASP A 205 -0.87 6.97 16.88
CA ASP A 205 -1.81 6.53 15.83
C ASP A 205 -1.68 7.30 14.51
N ARG A 206 -0.73 8.24 14.41
CA ARG A 206 -0.57 9.08 13.21
C ARG A 206 -0.35 8.25 11.95
N TRP A 207 0.41 7.16 12.06
CA TRP A 207 0.68 6.28 10.91
C TRP A 207 -0.62 5.62 10.44
N LYS A 208 -1.45 5.14 11.36
CA LYS A 208 -2.74 4.49 11.10
C LYS A 208 -3.75 5.43 10.44
N THR A 209 -3.87 6.66 10.94
CA THR A 209 -4.73 7.69 10.33
C THR A 209 -4.27 8.04 8.91
N ARG A 210 -2.95 8.10 8.69
CA ARG A 210 -2.39 8.48 7.40
C ARG A 210 -2.39 7.33 6.40
N SER A 211 -2.33 6.08 6.85
CA SER A 211 -2.37 4.91 5.99
C SER A 211 -3.80 4.58 5.57
N ARG A 212 -4.84 4.80 6.38
CA ARG A 212 -6.23 4.44 6.01
C ARG A 212 -6.62 4.78 4.55
N THR A 213 -7.11 3.77 3.83
CA THR A 213 -7.69 3.89 2.49
C THR A 213 -9.08 4.52 2.58
N PHE A 214 -9.45 5.32 1.59
CA PHE A 214 -10.76 5.97 1.55
C PHE A 214 -11.80 5.11 0.80
N ASP A 215 -13.08 5.25 1.14
CA ASP A 215 -14.15 4.36 0.64
C ASP A 215 -14.42 4.48 -0.87
N GLY A 216 -14.38 5.69 -1.42
CA GLY A 216 -14.57 5.99 -2.83
C GLY A 216 -13.48 5.36 -3.71
N ILE A 217 -12.20 5.52 -3.34
CA ILE A 217 -11.12 4.82 -4.04
C ILE A 217 -11.25 3.30 -3.88
N ALA A 218 -11.59 2.79 -2.70
CA ALA A 218 -11.79 1.36 -2.48
C ALA A 218 -12.92 0.77 -3.34
N LYS A 219 -14.04 1.49 -3.48
CA LYS A 219 -15.15 1.11 -4.37
C LYS A 219 -14.73 1.14 -5.84
N ALA A 220 -13.95 2.14 -6.26
CA ALA A 220 -13.43 2.21 -7.63
C ALA A 220 -12.48 1.04 -7.93
N LEU A 221 -11.56 0.72 -7.01
CA LEU A 221 -10.64 -0.42 -7.10
C LEU A 221 -11.42 -1.72 -7.25
N ALA A 222 -12.40 -1.96 -6.36
CA ALA A 222 -13.23 -3.15 -6.38
C ALA A 222 -14.07 -3.26 -7.66
N ALA A 223 -14.73 -2.18 -8.10
CA ALA A 223 -15.56 -2.21 -9.29
C ALA A 223 -14.74 -2.46 -10.56
N GLN A 224 -13.61 -1.76 -10.72
CA GLN A 224 -12.82 -1.84 -11.94
C GLN A 224 -11.97 -3.11 -11.98
N TRP A 225 -11.12 -3.34 -10.98
CA TRP A 225 -10.23 -4.50 -10.98
C TRP A 225 -10.99 -5.81 -10.68
N GLY A 226 -12.11 -5.70 -9.95
CA GLY A 226 -13.09 -6.78 -9.80
C GLY A 226 -13.75 -7.19 -11.11
N GLY A 227 -14.20 -6.20 -11.89
CA GLY A 227 -14.88 -6.42 -13.18
C GLY A 227 -13.97 -6.93 -14.30
N GLN A 228 -12.74 -6.42 -14.39
CA GLN A 228 -11.78 -6.80 -15.44
C GLN A 228 -11.45 -8.29 -15.44
N ALA A 229 -11.46 -8.92 -14.28
CA ALA A 229 -11.20 -10.35 -14.22
C ALA A 229 -12.36 -11.21 -14.73
N LEU A 230 -13.61 -10.77 -14.52
CA LEU A 230 -14.80 -11.46 -15.01
C LEU A 230 -14.88 -11.40 -16.55
N GLU A 231 -14.47 -10.27 -17.15
CA GLU A 231 -14.43 -10.11 -18.62
C GLU A 231 -13.35 -10.99 -19.27
N CYS A 232 -12.19 -11.17 -18.64
CA CYS A 232 -11.15 -12.08 -19.11
C CYS A 232 -11.57 -13.56 -19.05
N GLU A 233 -12.26 -13.98 -17.98
CA GLU A 233 -12.77 -15.36 -17.84
C GLU A 233 -13.81 -15.69 -18.92
N ASN A 234 -14.73 -14.77 -19.19
CA ASN A 234 -15.75 -14.93 -20.23
C ASN A 234 -15.16 -14.93 -21.66
N SER A 235 -14.04 -14.22 -21.87
CA SER A 235 -13.35 -14.20 -23.16
C SER A 235 -12.52 -15.46 -23.42
N ALA A 236 -12.04 -16.12 -22.37
CA ALA A 236 -11.26 -17.36 -22.46
C ALA A 236 -12.14 -18.62 -22.63
N GLY A 237 -13.41 -18.58 -22.20
CA GLY A 237 -14.37 -19.69 -22.35
C GLY A 237 -15.08 -19.78 -23.70
N GLY A 238 -14.81 -18.85 -24.64
CA GLY A 238 -15.54 -18.71 -25.90
C GLY A 238 -15.14 -19.65 -27.05
N TYR A 239 -14.22 -20.59 -26.83
CA TYR A 239 -13.84 -21.61 -27.83
C TYR A 239 -14.06 -23.02 -27.27
N SER A 240 -15.29 -23.49 -27.33
CA SER A 240 -15.62 -24.92 -27.44
C SER A 240 -16.98 -25.05 -28.13
N LEU A 241 -16.92 -25.32 -29.43
CA LEU A 241 -17.95 -26.02 -30.18
C LEU A 241 -17.42 -27.43 -30.47
#